data_AF-A0A538ATK5-F1
#
_entry.id   AF-A0A538ATK5-F1
#
_cell.length_a   1.000
_cell.length_b   1.000
_cell.length_c   1.000
_cell.angle_alpha   90.00
_cell.angle_beta   90.00
_cell.angle_gamma   90.00
#
_symmetry.space_group_name_H-M   'P 1'
#
loop_
_entity.id
_entity.type
_entity.pdbx_description
1 polymer ?
#
loop_
_entity_poly.entity_id
_entity_poly.type
_entity_poly.pdbx_seq_one_letter_code
_entity_poly.pdbx_strand_id
1 'polypeptide(L)'
;MEGGRELADRLLRSGTRIVFAASMAAGVVVFAYFETTSVIVNKYPWWTDYAEFVGLAVVLFPLGRALAVRQMRDAIGWLREDRVPNAHEREATLAMPAKVARVTFGGWVFVGVFVGLAVSTAHPASQAVRTGLGTIFAGAAVALLSALLVERLMRPVVARALAGRPPERQRVVGIRRRL
;
A
#
# COMPACT_ATOMS: atom_id res chain seq x y z
N MET A 1 23.28 -17.25 6.89
CA MET A 1 21.86 -17.46 7.23
C MET A 1 21.33 -16.11 7.68
N GLU A 2 20.44 -15.47 6.92
CA GLU A 2 19.86 -14.17 7.28
C GLU A 2 19.06 -14.30 8.59
N GLY A 3 19.43 -13.52 9.61
CA GLY A 3 18.73 -13.52 10.90
C GLY A 3 17.31 -12.96 10.77
N GLY A 4 16.39 -13.35 11.65
CA GLY A 4 14.99 -12.89 11.64
C GLY A 4 14.83 -11.36 11.61
N ARG A 5 15.78 -10.63 12.21
CA ARG A 5 15.89 -9.17 12.17
C ARG A 5 16.20 -8.60 10.78
N GLU A 6 17.12 -9.21 10.03
CA GLU A 6 17.46 -8.74 8.68
C GLU A 6 16.31 -8.95 7.70
N LEU A 7 15.59 -10.07 7.84
CA LEU A 7 14.39 -10.33 7.04
C LEU A 7 13.29 -9.32 7.35
N ALA A 8 13.05 -9.03 8.63
CA ALA A 8 12.08 -8.02 9.06
C ALA A 8 12.40 -6.63 8.50
N ASP A 9 13.67 -6.21 8.55
CA ASP A 9 14.09 -4.89 8.07
C ASP A 9 14.10 -4.77 6.53
N ARG A 10 14.30 -5.87 5.81
CA ARG A 10 14.09 -5.91 4.36
C ARG A 10 12.63 -5.83 4.00
N LEU A 11 11.77 -6.58 4.68
CA LEU A 11 10.32 -6.55 4.43
C LEU A 11 9.74 -5.15 4.67
N LEU A 12 10.17 -4.46 5.74
CA LEU A 12 9.78 -3.08 6.01
C LEU A 12 10.19 -2.11 4.91
N ARG A 13 11.46 -2.18 4.46
CA ARG A 13 11.99 -1.29 3.42
C ARG A 13 11.37 -1.57 2.05
N SER A 14 11.28 -2.84 1.66
CA SER A 14 10.75 -3.26 0.36
C SER A 14 9.24 -3.03 0.27
N GLY A 15 8.47 -3.40 1.29
CA GLY A 15 7.03 -3.21 1.32
C GLY A 15 6.64 -1.73 1.23
N THR A 16 7.33 -0.87 1.98
CA THR A 16 7.06 0.57 1.96
C THR A 16 7.39 1.19 0.59
N ARG A 17 8.51 0.80 -0.03
CA ARG A 17 8.91 1.30 -1.36
C ARG A 17 7.95 0.88 -2.46
N ILE A 18 7.48 -0.37 -2.41
CA ILE A 18 6.56 -0.92 -3.42
C ILE A 18 5.19 -0.25 -3.34
N VAL A 19 4.63 -0.14 -2.13
CA VAL A 19 3.34 0.56 -1.92
C VAL A 19 3.47 2.03 -2.30
N PHE A 20 4.60 2.66 -2.00
CA PHE A 20 4.87 4.03 -2.40
C PHE A 20 4.91 4.20 -3.93
N ALA A 21 5.69 3.37 -4.63
CA ALA A 21 5.80 3.44 -6.07
C ALA A 21 4.45 3.21 -6.77
N ALA A 22 3.66 2.24 -6.28
CA ALA A 22 2.32 1.97 -6.81
C ALA A 22 1.36 3.15 -6.61
N SER A 23 1.35 3.76 -5.41
CA SER A 23 0.53 4.94 -5.12
C SER A 23 0.97 6.17 -5.91
N MET A 24 2.28 6.36 -6.11
CA MET A 24 2.80 7.46 -6.94
C MET A 24 2.40 7.29 -8.41
N ALA A 25 2.58 6.09 -8.97
CA ALA A 25 2.19 5.82 -10.35
C ALA A 25 0.70 6.10 -10.57
N ALA A 26 -0.16 5.68 -9.65
CA ALA A 26 -1.58 5.97 -9.73
C ALA A 26 -1.91 7.45 -9.53
N GLY A 27 -1.22 8.15 -8.62
CA GLY A 27 -1.34 9.59 -8.47
C GLY A 27 -0.98 10.33 -9.75
N VAL A 28 0.09 9.91 -10.45
CA VAL A 28 0.50 10.45 -11.74
C VAL A 28 -0.53 10.15 -12.82
N VAL A 29 -1.10 8.94 -12.87
CA VAL A 29 -2.16 8.60 -13.83
C VAL A 29 -3.41 9.45 -13.61
N VAL A 30 -3.80 9.65 -12.35
CA VAL A 30 -4.94 10.50 -11.98
C VAL A 30 -4.66 11.96 -12.34
N PHE A 31 -3.45 12.46 -12.04
CA PHE A 31 -3.01 13.80 -12.43
C PHE A 31 -3.00 13.98 -13.95
N ALA A 32 -2.43 13.04 -14.70
CA ALA A 32 -2.42 13.08 -16.16
C ALA A 32 -3.85 12.99 -16.74
N TYR A 33 -4.73 12.21 -16.12
CA TYR A 33 -6.15 12.17 -16.48
C TYR A 33 -6.82 13.52 -16.27
N PHE A 34 -6.50 14.24 -15.18
CA PHE A 34 -6.98 15.60 -14.95
C PHE A 34 -6.47 16.58 -16.00
N GLU A 35 -5.16 16.58 -16.26
CA GLU A 35 -4.55 17.45 -17.26
C GLU A 35 -5.15 17.20 -18.66
N THR A 36 -5.37 15.93 -19.02
CA THR A 36 -5.87 15.54 -20.35
C THR A 36 -7.37 15.76 -20.51
N THR A 37 -8.16 15.56 -19.44
CA THR A 37 -9.62 15.74 -19.45
C THR A 37 -10.03 17.14 -19.03
N SER A 38 -9.05 18.05 -18.83
CA SER A 38 -9.27 19.43 -18.43
C SER A 38 -10.13 20.19 -19.45
N VAL A 39 -11.44 20.10 -19.23
CA VAL A 39 -12.41 21.15 -19.55
C VAL A 39 -12.53 22.05 -18.31
N ILE A 40 -11.48 22.16 -17.48
CA ILE A 40 -11.43 23.17 -16.42
C ILE A 40 -11.15 24.48 -17.13
N VAL A 41 -12.22 25.22 -17.40
CA VAL A 41 -12.15 26.59 -17.89
C VAL A 41 -11.18 27.34 -16.99
N ASN A 42 -10.10 27.88 -17.58
CA ASN A 42 -9.09 28.77 -17.00
C ASN A 42 -9.70 29.85 -16.08
N LYS A 43 -10.09 29.50 -14.86
CA LYS A 43 -10.55 30.43 -13.83
C LYS A 43 -9.56 30.54 -12.68
N TYR A 44 -8.68 29.54 -12.55
CA TYR A 44 -7.60 29.49 -11.56
C TYR A 44 -6.24 29.37 -12.25
N PRO A 45 -5.19 29.97 -11.67
CA PRO A 45 -3.84 29.86 -12.20
C PRO A 45 -3.34 28.41 -12.09
N TRP A 46 -2.67 27.92 -13.13
CA TRP A 46 -2.14 26.56 -13.30
C TRP A 46 -1.46 25.93 -12.07
N TRP A 47 -0.97 26.70 -11.10
CA TRP A 47 -0.35 26.18 -9.88
C TRP A 47 -1.34 25.62 -8.86
N THR A 48 -2.64 25.91 -8.95
CA THR A 48 -3.65 25.39 -7.99
C THR A 48 -3.72 23.87 -8.01
N ASP A 49 -3.71 23.27 -9.20
CA ASP A 49 -3.81 21.82 -9.35
C ASP A 49 -2.55 21.13 -8.81
N TYR A 50 -1.38 21.74 -9.01
CA TYR A 50 -0.13 21.30 -8.39
C TYR A 50 -0.15 21.47 -6.87
N ALA A 51 -0.69 22.58 -6.36
CA ALA A 51 -0.78 22.83 -4.91
C ALA A 51 -1.72 21.85 -4.21
N GLU A 52 -2.86 21.51 -4.83
CA GLU A 52 -3.77 20.48 -4.33
C GLU A 52 -3.12 19.09 -4.34
N PHE A 53 -2.48 18.72 -5.46
CA PHE A 53 -1.75 17.46 -5.59
C PHE A 53 -0.63 17.34 -4.55
N VAL A 54 0.21 18.37 -4.43
CA VAL A 54 1.31 18.42 -3.48
C VAL A 54 0.78 18.44 -2.05
N GLY A 55 -0.28 19.20 -1.76
CA GLY A 55 -0.91 19.26 -0.44
C GLY A 55 -1.43 17.89 0.01
N LEU A 56 -2.19 17.20 -0.85
CA LEU A 56 -2.68 15.85 -0.57
C LEU A 56 -1.52 14.85 -0.42
N ALA A 57 -0.50 14.93 -1.27
CA ALA A 57 0.67 14.06 -1.19
C ALA A 57 1.43 14.27 0.12
N VAL A 58 1.68 15.52 0.53
CA VAL A 58 2.41 15.87 1.76
C VAL A 58 1.67 15.41 3.01
N VAL A 59 0.34 15.33 3.00
CA VAL A 59 -0.45 14.86 4.15
C VAL A 59 -0.63 13.34 4.15
N LEU A 60 -1.14 12.78 3.05
CA LEU A 60 -1.52 11.37 2.98
C LEU A 60 -0.30 10.45 2.97
N PHE A 61 0.82 10.88 2.40
CA PHE A 61 2.02 10.07 2.32
C PHE A 61 2.66 9.76 3.69
N PRO A 62 3.01 10.75 4.53
CA PRO A 62 3.57 10.46 5.85
C PRO A 62 2.58 9.73 6.74
N LEU A 63 1.28 10.05 6.65
CA LEU A 63 0.23 9.36 7.40
C LEU A 63 0.15 7.88 7.02
N GLY A 64 0.07 7.58 5.72
CA GLY A 64 0.05 6.21 5.20
C GLY A 64 1.31 5.43 5.58
N ARG A 65 2.49 6.08 5.48
CA ARG A 65 3.77 5.49 5.91
C ARG A 65 3.78 5.18 7.40
N ALA A 66 3.35 6.10 8.25
CA ALA A 66 3.33 5.91 9.70
C ALA A 66 2.40 4.75 10.10
N LEU A 67 1.22 4.66 9.48
CA LEU A 67 0.28 3.56 9.68
C LEU A 67 0.84 2.21 9.19
N ALA A 68 1.47 2.18 8.01
CA ALA A 68 2.08 0.96 7.49
C ALA A 68 3.23 0.46 8.37
N VAL A 69 4.10 1.36 8.83
CA VAL A 69 5.22 1.02 9.74
C VAL A 69 4.71 0.51 11.08
N ARG A 70 3.69 1.18 11.68
CA ARG A 70 3.08 0.73 12.94
C ARG A 70 2.52 -0.67 12.82
N GLN A 71 1.65 -0.90 11.83
CA GLN A 71 1.01 -2.21 11.64
C GLN A 71 2.02 -3.33 11.35
N MET A 72 3.08 -3.02 10.60
CA MET A 72 4.13 -4.00 10.32
C MET A 72 4.97 -4.32 11.55
N ARG A 73 5.28 -3.35 12.42
CA ARG A 73 5.99 -3.61 13.69
C ARG A 73 5.20 -4.55 14.59
N ASP A 74 3.90 -4.36 14.70
CA ASP A 74 3.03 -5.24 15.50
C ASP A 74 2.98 -6.66 14.92
N ALA A 75 2.97 -6.78 13.58
CA ALA A 75 2.90 -8.07 12.91
C ALA A 75 4.22 -8.87 12.93
N ILE A 76 5.39 -8.22 12.97
CA ILE A 76 6.70 -8.90 12.87
C ILE A 76 7.57 -8.75 14.12
N GLY A 77 7.04 -8.21 15.22
CA GLY A 77 7.76 -8.04 16.48
C GLY A 77 8.35 -9.35 16.99
N TRP A 78 7.56 -10.43 16.94
CA TRP A 78 7.99 -11.79 17.30
C TRP A 78 9.16 -12.30 16.44
N LEU A 79 9.20 -11.93 15.15
CA LEU A 79 10.27 -12.34 14.23
C LEU A 79 11.58 -11.59 14.51
N ARG A 80 11.53 -10.36 15.01
CA ARG A 80 12.74 -9.61 15.44
C ARG A 80 13.33 -10.13 16.74
N GLU A 81 12.48 -10.71 17.58
CA GLU A 81 12.85 -11.29 18.88
C GLU A 81 13.13 -12.80 18.79
N ASP A 82 13.02 -13.39 17.59
CA ASP A 82 13.24 -14.81 17.30
C ASP A 82 12.41 -15.75 18.20
N ARG A 83 11.19 -15.32 18.53
CA ARG A 83 10.27 -16.02 19.42
C ARG A 83 9.07 -16.57 18.67
N VAL A 84 8.35 -17.51 19.29
CA VAL A 84 7.09 -18.03 18.76
C VAL A 84 6.01 -16.92 18.80
N PRO A 85 5.27 -16.69 17.71
CA PRO A 85 4.19 -15.71 17.69
C PRO A 85 3.06 -16.12 18.64
N ASN A 86 2.53 -15.16 19.40
CA ASN A 86 1.31 -15.39 20.16
C ASN A 86 0.07 -15.38 19.24
N ALA A 87 -1.11 -15.75 19.77
CA ALA A 87 -2.33 -15.84 18.96
C ALA A 87 -2.70 -14.49 18.28
N HIS A 88 -2.52 -13.38 18.99
CA HIS A 88 -2.81 -12.04 18.50
C HIS A 88 -1.87 -11.61 17.37
N GLU A 89 -0.57 -11.90 17.50
CA GLU A 89 0.44 -11.61 16.50
C GLU A 89 0.31 -12.47 15.26
N ARG A 90 -0.08 -13.74 15.43
CA ARG A 90 -0.41 -14.63 14.31
C ARG A 90 -1.59 -14.08 13.52
N GLU A 91 -2.66 -13.67 14.21
CA GLU A 91 -3.82 -13.04 13.57
C GLU A 91 -3.44 -11.71 12.91
N ALA A 92 -2.64 -10.88 13.57
CA ALA A 92 -2.14 -9.62 13.00
C ALA A 92 -1.32 -9.88 11.73
N THR A 93 -0.42 -10.88 11.74
CA THR A 93 0.40 -11.28 10.59
C THR A 93 -0.47 -11.73 9.40
N LEU A 94 -1.53 -12.51 9.66
CA LEU A 94 -2.46 -12.97 8.63
C LEU A 94 -3.36 -11.84 8.10
N ALA A 95 -3.73 -10.89 8.95
CA ALA A 95 -4.60 -9.77 8.59
C ALA A 95 -3.86 -8.62 7.88
N MET A 96 -2.52 -8.63 7.84
CA MET A 96 -1.71 -7.54 7.28
C MET A 96 -2.07 -7.16 5.84
N PRO A 97 -2.21 -8.10 4.88
CA PRO A 97 -2.60 -7.74 3.51
C PRO A 97 -3.94 -7.00 3.46
N ALA A 98 -4.93 -7.49 4.19
CA ALA A 98 -6.27 -6.88 4.25
C ALA A 98 -6.26 -5.52 4.97
N LYS A 99 -5.40 -5.35 5.97
CA LYS A 99 -5.20 -4.05 6.65
C LYS A 99 -4.56 -3.02 5.72
N VAL A 100 -3.52 -3.41 4.97
CA VAL A 100 -2.88 -2.55 3.96
C VAL A 100 -3.88 -2.17 2.86
N ALA A 101 -4.68 -3.12 2.38
CA ALA A 101 -5.74 -2.86 1.40
C ALA A 101 -6.73 -1.81 1.92
N ARG A 102 -7.23 -2.00 3.16
CA ARG A 102 -8.22 -1.09 3.77
C ARG A 102 -7.68 0.33 3.97
N VAL A 103 -6.46 0.48 4.50
CA VAL A 103 -5.86 1.80 4.70
C VAL A 103 -5.60 2.49 3.36
N THR A 104 -5.06 1.77 2.39
CA THR A 104 -4.77 2.32 1.05
C THR A 104 -6.07 2.73 0.35
N PHE A 105 -7.06 1.85 0.35
CA PHE A 105 -8.36 2.12 -0.27
C PHE A 105 -9.09 3.28 0.43
N GLY A 106 -9.06 3.35 1.77
CA GLY A 106 -9.64 4.48 2.51
C GLY A 106 -9.02 5.82 2.15
N GLY A 107 -7.69 5.87 1.97
CA GLY A 107 -7.01 7.06 1.47
C GLY A 107 -7.49 7.47 0.07
N TRP A 108 -7.66 6.50 -0.83
CA TRP A 108 -8.18 6.76 -2.18
C TRP A 108 -9.66 7.17 -2.22
N VAL A 109 -10.49 6.63 -1.33
CA VAL A 109 -11.87 7.09 -1.13
C VAL A 109 -11.88 8.56 -0.72
N PHE A 110 -11.04 8.93 0.25
CA PHE A 110 -10.90 10.32 0.67
C PHE A 110 -10.49 11.23 -0.51
N VAL A 111 -9.47 10.84 -1.29
CA VAL A 111 -9.03 11.61 -2.46
C VAL A 111 -10.14 11.71 -3.51
N GLY A 112 -10.81 10.61 -3.85
CA GLY A 112 -11.88 10.63 -4.86
C GLY A 112 -13.08 11.48 -4.44
N VAL A 113 -13.46 11.46 -3.16
CA VAL A 113 -14.52 12.34 -2.62
C VAL A 113 -14.06 13.80 -2.65
N PHE A 114 -12.85 14.09 -2.18
CA PHE A 114 -12.29 15.44 -2.15
C PHE A 114 -12.25 16.05 -3.55
N VAL A 115 -11.69 15.33 -4.53
CA VAL A 115 -11.59 15.83 -5.90
C VAL A 115 -12.96 15.89 -6.59
N GLY A 116 -13.85 14.93 -6.34
CA GLY A 116 -15.23 15.01 -6.82
C GLY A 116 -15.96 16.26 -6.32
N LEU A 117 -15.77 16.61 -5.04
CA LEU A 117 -16.31 17.84 -4.45
C LEU A 117 -15.66 19.09 -5.03
N ALA A 118 -14.34 19.10 -5.26
CA ALA A 118 -13.66 20.22 -5.90
C ALA A 118 -14.23 20.47 -7.31
N VAL A 119 -14.38 19.41 -8.11
CA VAL A 119 -14.94 19.49 -9.46
C VAL A 119 -16.40 19.94 -9.48
N SER A 120 -17.23 19.55 -8.49
CA SER A 120 -18.65 19.93 -8.47
C SER A 120 -18.88 21.44 -8.27
N THR A 121 -17.88 22.18 -7.79
CA THR A 121 -17.96 23.65 -7.66
C THR A 121 -17.92 24.39 -9.00
N ALA A 122 -17.34 23.77 -10.03
CA ALA A 122 -17.10 24.39 -11.33
C ALA A 122 -17.74 23.65 -12.51
N HIS A 123 -18.10 22.37 -12.33
CA HIS A 123 -18.58 21.49 -13.39
C HIS A 123 -19.91 20.80 -13.04
N PRO A 124 -20.64 20.29 -14.06
CA PRO A 124 -21.85 19.50 -13.83
C PRO A 124 -21.60 18.31 -12.91
N ALA A 125 -22.61 17.95 -12.10
CA ALA A 125 -22.55 16.84 -11.15
C ALA A 125 -22.15 15.51 -11.81
N SER A 126 -22.50 15.28 -13.08
CA SER A 126 -22.10 14.08 -13.83
C SER A 126 -20.59 13.97 -14.01
N GLN A 127 -19.89 15.09 -14.22
CA GLN A 127 -18.43 15.11 -14.33
C GLN A 127 -17.78 14.89 -12.97
N ALA A 128 -18.27 15.56 -11.92
CA ALA A 128 -17.81 15.38 -10.55
C ALA A 128 -17.90 13.91 -10.10
N VAL A 129 -19.05 13.27 -10.35
CA VAL A 129 -19.27 11.85 -10.03
C VAL A 129 -18.34 10.94 -10.83
N ARG A 130 -18.21 11.17 -12.15
CA ARG A 130 -17.32 10.38 -13.02
C ARG A 130 -15.87 10.44 -12.53
N THR A 131 -15.41 11.63 -12.20
CA THR A 131 -14.07 11.88 -11.70
C THR A 131 -13.82 11.22 -10.34
N GLY A 132 -14.74 11.44 -9.38
CA GLY A 132 -14.61 10.88 -8.04
C GLY A 132 -14.60 9.36 -8.08
N LEU A 133 -15.54 8.74 -8.81
CA LEU A 133 -15.59 7.29 -8.97
C LEU A 133 -14.38 6.75 -9.71
N GLY A 134 -13.92 7.41 -10.78
CA GLY A 134 -12.72 7.02 -11.52
C GLY A 134 -11.47 6.98 -10.62
N THR A 135 -11.33 7.99 -9.77
CA THR A 135 -10.25 8.07 -8.78
C THR A 135 -10.35 6.95 -7.73
N ILE A 136 -11.55 6.65 -7.24
CA ILE A 136 -11.79 5.55 -6.29
C ILE A 136 -11.47 4.20 -6.93
N PHE A 137 -11.87 3.96 -8.18
CA PHE A 137 -11.58 2.71 -8.88
C PHE A 137 -10.08 2.53 -9.15
N ALA A 138 -9.39 3.59 -9.57
CA ALA A 138 -7.93 3.58 -9.70
C ALA A 138 -7.28 3.22 -8.35
N GLY A 139 -7.77 3.84 -7.28
CA GLY A 139 -7.33 3.57 -5.92
C GLY A 139 -7.61 2.15 -5.43
N ALA A 140 -8.75 1.57 -5.80
CA ALA A 140 -9.10 0.18 -5.49
C ALA A 140 -8.10 -0.79 -6.14
N ALA A 141 -7.77 -0.56 -7.42
CA ALA A 141 -6.78 -1.38 -8.12
C ALA A 141 -5.40 -1.31 -7.44
N VAL A 142 -4.96 -0.11 -7.04
CA VAL A 142 -3.70 0.09 -6.29
C VAL A 142 -3.73 -0.61 -4.93
N ALA A 143 -4.85 -0.51 -4.21
CA ALA A 143 -5.01 -1.15 -2.92
C ALA A 143 -4.93 -2.68 -3.03
N LEU A 144 -5.57 -3.27 -4.05
CA LEU A 144 -5.51 -4.70 -4.32
C LEU A 144 -4.10 -5.15 -4.73
N LEU A 145 -3.45 -4.43 -5.65
CA LEU A 145 -2.07 -4.73 -6.06
C LEU A 145 -1.11 -4.65 -4.87
N SER A 146 -1.25 -3.62 -4.03
CA SER A 146 -0.46 -3.45 -2.81
C SER A 146 -0.67 -4.61 -1.85
N ALA A 147 -1.92 -5.05 -1.66
CA ALA A 147 -2.25 -6.18 -0.80
C ALA A 147 -1.65 -7.48 -1.31
N LEU A 148 -1.74 -7.77 -2.61
CA LEU A 148 -1.15 -8.96 -3.24
C LEU A 148 0.38 -8.96 -3.12
N LEU A 149 1.02 -7.80 -3.31
CA LEU A 149 2.47 -7.65 -3.16
C LEU A 149 2.90 -7.89 -1.71
N VAL A 150 2.17 -7.33 -0.74
CA VAL A 150 2.42 -7.56 0.69
C VAL A 150 2.18 -9.04 1.04
N GLU A 151 1.10 -9.66 0.57
CA GLU A 151 0.85 -11.09 0.79
C GLU A 151 2.00 -11.94 0.24
N ARG A 152 2.44 -11.67 -1.00
CA ARG A 152 3.56 -12.38 -1.63
C ARG A 152 4.86 -12.23 -0.83
N LEU A 153 5.13 -11.03 -0.30
CA LEU A 153 6.29 -10.78 0.57
C LEU A 153 6.16 -11.48 1.93
N MET A 154 4.94 -11.58 2.47
CA MET A 154 4.67 -12.16 3.78
C MET A 154 4.52 -13.69 3.76
N ARG A 155 4.25 -14.33 2.62
CA ARG A 155 4.16 -15.80 2.49
C ARG A 155 5.24 -16.60 3.25
N PRO A 156 6.55 -16.31 3.15
CA PRO A 156 7.57 -17.04 3.92
C PRO A 156 7.47 -16.81 5.43
N VAL A 157 7.02 -15.63 5.87
CA VAL A 157 6.80 -15.31 7.30
C VAL A 157 5.55 -16.01 7.82
N VAL A 158 4.47 -16.03 7.04
CA VAL A 158 3.24 -16.77 7.34
C VAL A 158 3.54 -18.27 7.44
N ALA A 159 4.33 -18.82 6.53
CA ALA A 159 4.77 -20.21 6.59
C ALA A 159 5.55 -20.51 7.89
N ARG A 160 6.43 -19.59 8.34
CA ARG A 160 7.11 -19.73 9.64
C ARG A 160 6.19 -19.61 10.85
N ALA A 161 5.22 -18.69 10.81
CA ALA A 161 4.25 -18.51 11.87
C ALA A 161 3.33 -19.74 12.02
N LEU A 162 3.00 -20.39 10.89
CA LEU A 162 2.24 -21.65 10.85
C LEU A 162 3.11 -22.86 11.21
N ALA A 163 4.40 -22.82 10.88
CA ALA A 163 5.41 -23.79 11.30
C ALA A 163 5.84 -23.61 12.77
N GLY A 164 4.97 -23.15 13.67
CA GLY A 164 5.16 -23.21 15.12
C GLY A 164 5.29 -24.63 15.70
N ARG A 165 5.58 -25.64 14.86
CA ARG A 165 6.26 -26.88 15.25
C ARG A 165 7.73 -26.76 14.80
N PRO A 166 8.69 -27.07 15.67
CA PRO A 166 10.10 -26.71 15.50
C PRO A 166 10.63 -27.11 14.12
N PRO A 167 11.51 -26.30 13.52
CA PRO A 167 11.96 -26.52 12.15
C PRO A 167 12.67 -27.85 12.07
N GLU A 168 12.06 -28.84 11.42
CA GLU A 168 12.86 -29.84 10.72
C GLU A 168 13.68 -29.06 9.72
N ARG A 169 14.95 -28.88 10.10
CA ARG A 169 16.04 -28.34 9.30
C ARG A 169 15.71 -28.60 7.84
N GLN A 170 15.49 -27.53 7.07
CA GLN A 170 15.49 -27.65 5.62
C GLN A 170 16.82 -28.29 5.26
N ARG A 171 16.80 -29.61 5.04
CA ARG A 171 17.81 -30.30 4.27
C ARG A 171 17.73 -29.60 2.94
N VAL A 172 18.67 -28.68 2.73
CA VAL A 172 19.00 -28.16 1.42
C VAL A 172 19.14 -29.42 0.59
N VAL A 173 18.14 -29.72 -0.24
CA VAL A 173 18.25 -30.79 -1.21
C VAL A 173 19.34 -30.28 -2.13
N GLY A 174 20.56 -30.74 -1.85
CA GLY A 174 21.71 -30.51 -2.69
C GLY A 174 21.39 -31.17 -4.01
N ILE A 175 20.80 -30.41 -4.93
CA ILE A 175 20.75 -30.80 -6.33
C ILE A 175 22.16 -30.56 -6.86
N ARG A 176 23.04 -31.48 -6.47
CA ARG A 176 24.26 -31.79 -7.19
C ARG A 176 24.04 -33.15 -7.82
N ARG A 177 23.70 -33.16 -9.11
CA ARG A 177 24.21 -34.08 -10.15
C ARG A 177 23.47 -33.82 -11.46
N ARG A 178 24.20 -33.32 -12.45
CA ARG A 178 24.90 -34.08 -13.52
C ARG A 178 23.92 -34.49 -14.60
N LEU A 179 23.90 -33.75 -15.71
CA LEU A 179 24.57 -34.10 -16.96
C LEU A 179 24.84 -32.80 -17.73
#